data_AF-A0A561TYT6-F1
#
_entry.id   AF-A0A561TYT6-F1
#
_cell.length_a   1.000
_cell.length_b   1.000
_cell.length_c   1.000
_cell.angle_alpha   90.00
_cell.angle_beta   90.00
_cell.angle_gamma   90.00
#
_symmetry.space_group_name_H-M   'P 1'
#
loop_
_entity.id
_entity.type
_entity.pdbx_description
1 polymer ?
#
loop_
_entity_poly.entity_id
_entity_poly.type
_entity_poly.pdbx_seq_one_letter_code
_entity_poly.pdbx_strand_id
1 'polypeptide(L)' 'MADLAYQGASPWLTTGIKRRPLQELTTTEKTRNRALATARAPVERGVARLKSWRIFRRSRCSPNRMMLIAKAILTLERQR' A
#
# COMPACT_ATOMS: atom_id res chain seq x y z
N MET A 1 -13.04 -10.53 0.77
CA MET A 1 -12.05 -11.52 0.27
C MET A 1 -10.78 -10.86 -0.32
N ALA A 2 -10.36 -9.66 0.13
CA ALA A 2 -9.21 -8.96 -0.46
C ALA A 2 -7.86 -9.13 0.28
N ASP A 3 -7.85 -9.85 1.41
CA ASP A 3 -6.68 -9.93 2.32
C ASP A 3 -5.67 -11.04 2.01
N LEU A 4 -5.98 -11.94 1.07
CA LEU A 4 -5.09 -13.03 0.72
C LEU A 4 -3.93 -12.56 -0.17
N ALA A 5 -4.11 -11.51 -0.97
CA ALA A 5 -3.12 -11.07 -1.96
C ALA A 5 -1.83 -10.47 -1.36
N TYR A 6 -1.84 -10.08 -0.08
CA TYR A 6 -0.66 -9.56 0.62
C TYR A 6 0.02 -10.63 1.50
N GLN A 7 -0.50 -11.85 1.57
CA GLN A 7 0.19 -12.94 2.28
C GLN A 7 1.43 -13.35 1.50
N GLY A 8 2.58 -13.33 2.17
CA GLY A 8 3.88 -13.62 1.54
C GLY A 8 4.56 -12.41 0.90
N ALA A 9 4.08 -11.18 1.16
CA ALA A 9 4.84 -10.00 0.79
C ALA A 9 6.22 -10.02 1.45
N SER A 10 7.22 -9.52 0.72
CA SER A 10 8.64 -9.56 1.08
C SER A 10 8.91 -9.05 2.51
N PRO A 11 9.98 -9.50 3.21
CA PRO A 11 10.27 -9.13 4.61
C PRO A 11 10.31 -7.62 4.89
N TRP A 12 10.55 -6.82 3.85
CA TRP A 12 10.60 -5.36 3.90
C TRP A 12 9.20 -4.70 3.93
N LEU A 13 8.12 -5.46 3.72
CA LEU A 13 6.75 -4.94 3.72
C LEU A 13 6.00 -5.39 4.98
N THR A 14 5.51 -4.42 5.76
CA THR A 14 4.68 -4.71 6.93
C THR A 14 3.28 -5.14 6.48
N THR A 15 2.95 -6.40 6.70
CA THR A 15 1.62 -6.97 6.42
C THR A 15 0.91 -7.39 7.71
N GLY A 16 -0.42 -7.49 7.65
CA GLY A 16 -1.23 -7.93 8.77
C GLY A 16 -0.97 -9.40 9.12
N ILE A 17 -0.86 -9.70 10.41
CA ILE A 17 -0.65 -11.08 10.89
C ILE A 17 -2.00 -11.72 11.13
N LYS A 18 -2.22 -12.89 10.52
CA LYS A 18 -3.36 -13.73 10.85
C LYS A 18 -3.09 -14.58 12.08
N ARG A 19 -4.13 -14.75 12.90
CA ARG A 19 -4.11 -15.69 14.02
C ARG A 19 -3.93 -17.12 13.48
N ARG A 20 -2.98 -17.89 14.04
CA ARG A 20 -2.84 -19.31 13.73
C ARG A 20 -3.83 -20.13 14.58
N PRO A 21 -4.25 -21.32 14.12
CA PRO A 21 -5.05 -22.22 14.95
C PRO A 21 -4.35 -22.46 16.29
N LEU A 22 -5.09 -22.38 17.40
CA LEU A 22 -4.59 -22.60 18.76
C LEU A 22 -3.50 -21.61 19.25
N GLN A 23 -3.24 -20.51 18.53
CA GLN A 23 -2.26 -19.51 18.93
C GLN A 23 -2.86 -18.10 18.90
N GLU A 24 -2.93 -17.46 20.07
CA GLU A 24 -3.31 -16.06 20.17
C GLU A 24 -2.25 -15.13 19.60
N LEU A 25 -2.68 -14.00 19.03
CA LEU A 25 -1.76 -12.94 18.64
C LEU A 25 -1.17 -12.29 19.90
N THR A 26 0.13 -12.07 19.89
CA THR A 26 0.81 -11.28 20.92
C THR A 26 0.29 -9.84 20.92
N THR A 27 0.47 -9.14 22.04
CA THR A 27 0.05 -7.73 22.16
C THR A 27 0.67 -6.86 21.06
N THR A 28 1.95 -7.08 20.75
CA THR A 28 2.67 -6.37 19.68
C THR A 28 2.04 -6.59 18.30
N GLU A 29 1.67 -7.83 17.98
CA GLU A 29 1.02 -8.16 16.70
C GLU A 29 -0.39 -7.58 16.62
N LYS A 30 -1.15 -7.59 17.72
CA LYS A 30 -2.47 -6.94 17.81
C LYS A 30 -2.34 -5.44 17.56
N THR A 31 -1.38 -4.77 18.19
CA THR A 31 -1.13 -3.33 17.99
C THR A 31 -0.73 -3.02 16.55
N ARG A 32 0.16 -3.82 15.96
CA ARG A 32 0.57 -3.66 14.55
C ARG A 32 -0.61 -3.81 13.59
N ASN A 33 -1.43 -4.83 13.79
CA ASN A 33 -2.63 -5.05 12.97
C ASN A 33 -3.63 -3.91 13.09
N ARG A 34 -3.82 -3.34 14.30
CA ARG A 34 -4.67 -2.16 14.51
C ARG A 34 -4.13 -0.95 13.77
N ALA A 35 -2.83 -0.66 13.89
CA ALA A 35 -2.19 0.45 13.18
C ALA A 35 -2.36 0.32 11.66
N LEU A 36 -2.14 -0.88 11.11
CA LEU A 36 -2.34 -1.17 9.69
C LEU A 36 -3.81 -1.00 9.27
N ALA A 37 -4.75 -1.49 10.08
CA ALA A 37 -6.18 -1.33 9.81
C ALA A 37 -6.61 0.14 9.80
N THR A 38 -6.13 0.95 10.75
CA THR A 38 -6.39 2.39 10.80
C THR A 38 -5.89 3.12 9.55
N ALA A 39 -4.70 2.77 9.07
CA ALA A 39 -4.12 3.36 7.85
C ALA A 39 -4.81 2.89 6.56
N ARG A 40 -5.58 1.80 6.59
CA ARG A 40 -6.18 1.20 5.39
C ARG A 40 -7.26 2.09 4.77
N ALA A 41 -8.18 2.60 5.57
CA ALA A 41 -9.27 3.45 5.10
C ALA A 41 -8.79 4.71 4.35
N PRO A 42 -7.83 5.51 4.85
CA PRO A 42 -7.32 6.66 4.10
C PRO A 42 -6.54 6.25 2.84
N VAL A 43 -5.78 5.15 2.86
CA VAL A 43 -5.05 4.64 1.68
C VAL A 43 -6.03 4.23 0.58
N GLU A 44 -7.02 3.39 0.91
CA GLU A 44 -8.02 2.92 -0.04
C GLU A 44 -8.83 4.08 -0.61
N ARG A 45 -9.20 5.06 0.21
CA ARG A 45 -9.88 6.29 -0.22
C ARG A 45 -9.01 7.13 -1.16
N GLY A 46 -7.73 7.28 -0.87
CA GLY A 46 -6.77 7.96 -1.74
C GLY A 46 -6.65 7.27 -3.10
N VAL A 47 -6.49 5.95 -3.11
CA VAL A 47 -6.44 5.15 -4.35
C VAL A 47 -7.75 5.24 -5.13
N ALA A 48 -8.91 5.19 -4.48
CA ALA A 48 -10.21 5.36 -5.12
C ALA A 48 -10.33 6.74 -5.79
N ARG A 49 -9.89 7.81 -5.11
CA ARG A 49 -9.84 9.16 -5.67
C ARG A 49 -8.92 9.23 -6.89
N LEU A 50 -7.72 8.66 -6.81
CA LEU A 50 -6.79 8.60 -7.95
C LEU A 50 -7.36 7.84 -9.15
N LYS A 51 -8.11 6.74 -8.91
CA LYS A 51 -8.78 5.98 -9.97
C LYS A 51 -9.85 6.79 -10.71
N SER A 52 -10.48 7.77 -10.05
CA SER A 52 -11.48 8.64 -10.67
C SER A 52 -10.88 9.68 -11.64
N TRP A 53 -9.59 9.98 -11.53
CA TRP A 53 -8.96 11.04 -12.33
C TRP A 53 -8.65 10.57 -13.76
N ARG A 54 -9.16 11.32 -14.75
CA ARG A 54 -8.98 10.99 -16.19
C ARG A 54 -7.53 11.06 -16.63
N ILE A 55 -6.74 11.97 -16.07
CA ILE A 55 -5.31 12.16 -16.36
C ILE A 55 -4.53 10.85 -16.11
N PHE A 56 -4.90 10.11 -15.06
CA PHE A 56 -4.25 8.85 -14.71
C PHE A 56 -4.84 7.61 -15.40
N ARG A 57 -5.76 7.78 -16.36
CA ARG A 57 -6.35 6.63 -17.08
C ARG A 57 -5.28 5.87 -17.87
N ARG A 58 -4.38 6.58 -18.56
CA ARG A 58 -3.33 5.98 -19.39
C ARG A 58 -2.15 5.45 -18.57
N SER A 59 -1.80 6.14 -17.48
CA SER A 59 -0.70 5.71 -16.60
C SER A 59 -1.04 4.49 -15.75
N ARG A 60 -2.34 4.23 -15.48
CA ARG A 60 -2.78 2.98 -14.82
C ARG A 60 -2.47 1.71 -15.60
N CYS A 61 -2.38 1.80 -16.93
CA CYS A 61 -2.02 0.66 -17.79
C CYS A 61 -0.52 0.32 -17.71
N SER A 62 0.32 1.22 -17.18
CA SER A 62 1.75 0.96 -16.97
C SER A 62 2.23 1.67 -15.69
N PRO A 63 2.08 1.02 -14.51
CA PRO A 63 2.53 1.56 -13.24
C PRO A 63 4.03 1.94 -13.25
N ASN A 64 4.84 1.17 -13.98
CA ASN A 64 6.28 1.43 -14.15
C ASN A 64 6.54 2.79 -14.80
N ARG A 65 5.76 3.17 -15.83
CA ARG A 65 5.92 4.47 -16.50
C ARG A 65 5.61 5.63 -15.56
N MET A 66 4.58 5.50 -14.72
CA MET A 66 4.27 6.52 -13.71
C MET A 66 5.41 6.65 -12.69
N MET A 67 5.95 5.52 -12.22
CA MET A 67 7.03 5.52 -11.25
C MET A 67 8.29 6.18 -11.80
N LEU A 68 8.61 5.98 -13.08
CA LEU A 68 9.71 6.67 -13.76
C LEU A 68 9.48 8.18 -13.84
N ILE A 69 8.27 8.62 -14.20
CA ILE A 69 7.91 10.05 -14.25
C ILE A 69 8.02 10.68 -12.86
N ALA A 70 7.49 10.02 -11.83
CA ALA A 70 7.56 10.52 -10.46
C ALA A 70 9.01 10.65 -9.96
N LYS A 71 9.87 9.66 -10.27
CA LYS A 71 11.31 9.74 -9.98
C LYS A 71 11.97 10.91 -10.73
N ALA A 72 11.66 11.10 -12.01
CA ALA A 72 12.21 12.19 -12.80
C ALA A 72 11.81 13.56 -12.23
N ILE A 73 10.53 13.75 -11.89
CA ILE A 73 10.03 14.98 -11.24
C ILE A 73 10.76 15.21 -9.91
N LEU A 74 10.87 14.18 -9.06
CA LEU A 74 11.56 14.31 -7.78
C LEU A 74 13.03 14.71 -7.95
N THR A 75 13.74 14.14 -8.93
CA THR A 75 15.12 14.53 -9.24
C THR A 75 15.22 15.98 -9.68
N LEU A 76 14.30 16.44 -10.55
CA LEU A 76 14.28 17.82 -11.04
C LEU A 76 13.97 18.82 -9.92
N GLU A 77 13.00 18.52 -9.05
CA GLU A 77 12.67 19.37 -7.89
C GLU A 77 13.81 19.43 -6.86
N ARG A 78 14.62 18.37 -6.76
CA ARG A 78 15.77 18.32 -5.84
C ARG A 78 17.03 19.00 -6.40
N GLN A 79 17.06 19.26 -7.70
CA GLN A 79 18.12 20.03 -8.38
C GLN A 79 17.79 21.52 -8.49
N ARG A 80 16.62 21.93 -8.01
CA ARG A 80 16.17 23.31 -7.93
C ARG A 80 16.50 23.90 -6.56
#